data_AF-A0AAT9HEM8-F1
#
_entry.id   AF-A0AAT9HEM8-F1
#
_cell.length_a   1.000
_cell.length_b   1.000
_cell.length_c   1.000
_cell.angle_alpha   90.00
_cell.angle_beta   90.00
_cell.angle_gamma   90.00
#
_symmetry.space_group_name_H-M   'P 1'
#
loop_
_entity.id
_entity.type
_entity.pdbx_description
1 polymer ?
#
loop_
_entity_poly.entity_id
_entity_poly.type
_entity_poly.pdbx_seq_one_letter_code
_entity_poly.pdbx_strand_id
1 'polypeptide(L)'
;MLRFPGHGRPGPDDIVIGPLDLPGHVDEALAVQALAFGLGPDEVAVRRQIVLRHMTLRGARAYGATVRGRLAGFVYGMPNDRAHWWSTVVEPYLRAQGHDDWLDDSFVITELHVHPGTRSTASAAP
;
A
#
# COMPACT_ATOMS: atom_id res chain seq x y z
N MET A 1 6.64 -7.90 12.72
CA MET A 1 5.34 -8.48 12.30
C MET A 1 4.30 -8.06 13.32
N LEU A 2 3.24 -7.39 12.87
CA LEU A 2 2.06 -7.14 13.70
C LEU A 2 1.01 -8.19 13.36
N ARG A 3 0.44 -8.83 14.39
CA ARG A 3 -0.69 -9.75 14.24
C ARG A 3 -1.94 -9.09 14.77
N PHE A 4 -3.01 -9.11 13.99
CA PHE A 4 -4.32 -8.67 14.44
C PHE A 4 -5.16 -9.90 14.77
N PRO A 5 -5.58 -10.08 16.03
CA PRO A 5 -6.33 -11.28 16.41
C PRO A 5 -7.75 -11.27 15.86
N GLY A 6 -8.17 -12.39 15.26
CA GLY A 6 -9.54 -12.86 15.38
C GLY A 6 -9.72 -13.45 16.78
N HIS A 7 -10.82 -13.17 17.48
CA HIS A 7 -10.98 -13.49 18.90
C HIS A 7 -10.71 -14.99 19.23
N GLY A 8 -9.62 -15.29 19.98
CA GLY A 8 -9.27 -16.66 20.43
C GLY A 8 -7.78 -17.00 20.30
N ARG A 9 -7.42 -18.28 20.53
CA ARG A 9 -6.08 -18.84 20.24
C ARG A 9 -5.73 -18.59 18.76
N PRO A 10 -4.43 -18.42 18.41
CA PRO A 10 -4.03 -18.10 17.06
C PRO A 10 -4.63 -19.07 16.05
N GLY A 11 -5.48 -18.55 15.18
CA GLY A 11 -6.24 -19.31 14.21
C GLY A 11 -5.65 -19.17 12.81
N PRO A 12 -5.94 -20.11 11.89
CA PRO A 12 -5.58 -19.99 10.48
C PRO A 12 -6.15 -18.74 9.79
N ASP A 13 -7.14 -18.09 10.42
CA ASP A 13 -7.85 -16.92 9.91
C ASP A 13 -7.26 -15.59 10.39
N ASP A 14 -6.21 -15.62 11.21
CA ASP A 14 -5.56 -14.42 11.71
C ASP A 14 -4.86 -13.65 10.60
N ILE A 15 -5.00 -12.32 10.63
CA ILE A 15 -4.30 -11.42 9.71
C ILE A 15 -2.89 -11.18 10.24
N VAL A 16 -1.89 -11.52 9.41
CA VAL A 16 -0.48 -11.25 9.70
C VAL A 16 0.00 -10.11 8.81
N ILE A 17 0.44 -9.00 9.44
CA ILE A 17 1.04 -7.86 8.75
C ILE A 17 2.56 -7.87 8.94
N GLY A 18 3.28 -7.73 7.83
CA GLY A 18 4.74 -7.69 7.84
C GLY A 18 5.33 -7.02 6.60
N PRO A 19 6.66 -6.82 6.59
CA PRO A 19 7.36 -6.36 5.40
C PRO A 19 7.08 -7.28 4.22
N LEU A 20 6.92 -6.69 3.03
CA LEU A 20 6.68 -7.41 1.79
C LEU A 20 7.84 -7.16 0.82
N ASP A 21 8.46 -8.22 0.30
CA ASP A 21 9.32 -8.14 -0.88
C ASP A 21 8.45 -7.91 -2.12
N LEU A 22 8.02 -6.65 -2.30
CA LEU A 22 7.06 -6.28 -3.33
C LEU A 22 7.59 -6.54 -4.75
N PRO A 23 8.87 -6.29 -5.11
CA PRO A 23 9.39 -6.68 -6.42
C PRO A 23 9.28 -8.19 -6.69
N GLY A 24 9.59 -9.02 -5.70
CA GLY A 24 9.47 -10.48 -5.80
C GLY A 24 8.02 -10.98 -5.87
N HIS A 25 7.06 -10.22 -5.32
CA HIS A 25 5.64 -10.59 -5.23
C HIS A 25 4.72 -9.63 -6.01
N VAL A 26 5.26 -8.92 -7.01
CA VAL A 26 4.54 -7.83 -7.68
C VAL A 26 3.27 -8.32 -8.37
N ASP A 27 3.32 -9.50 -8.98
CA ASP A 27 2.18 -10.05 -9.71
C ASP A 27 1.04 -10.47 -8.76
N GLU A 28 1.37 -10.96 -7.55
CA GLU A 28 0.37 -11.26 -6.50
C GLU A 28 -0.27 -9.96 -5.96
N ALA A 29 0.54 -8.93 -5.70
CA ALA A 29 0.05 -7.63 -5.27
C ALA A 29 -0.86 -6.97 -6.31
N LEU A 30 -0.48 -7.01 -7.59
CA LEU A 30 -1.28 -6.45 -8.67
C LEU A 30 -2.57 -7.23 -8.90
N ALA A 31 -2.63 -8.53 -8.61
CA ALA A 31 -3.88 -9.27 -8.61
C ALA A 31 -4.85 -8.74 -7.53
N VAL A 32 -4.34 -8.42 -6.33
CA VAL A 32 -5.14 -7.77 -5.28
C VAL A 32 -5.62 -6.38 -5.73
N GLN A 33 -4.74 -5.57 -6.31
CA GLN A 33 -5.10 -4.25 -6.84
C GLN A 33 -6.15 -4.34 -7.95
N ALA A 34 -5.99 -5.27 -8.89
CA ALA A 34 -6.92 -5.46 -10.01
C ALA A 34 -8.32 -5.84 -9.51
N LEU A 35 -8.41 -6.71 -8.50
CA LEU A 35 -9.68 -7.06 -7.87
C LEU A 35 -10.29 -5.91 -7.06
N ALA A 36 -9.46 -5.11 -6.38
CA ALA A 36 -9.93 -3.98 -5.59
C ALA A 36 -10.46 -2.82 -6.45
N PHE A 37 -9.81 -2.54 -7.58
CA PHE A 37 -10.12 -1.40 -8.45
C PHE A 37 -10.84 -1.76 -9.75
N GLY A 38 -10.99 -3.05 -10.08
CA GLY A 38 -11.62 -3.50 -11.32
C GLY A 38 -10.76 -3.27 -12.57
N LEU A 39 -9.44 -3.48 -12.47
CA LEU A 39 -8.50 -3.19 -13.56
C LEU A 39 -8.44 -4.30 -14.61
N GLY A 40 -8.30 -3.89 -15.88
CA GLY A 40 -8.00 -4.80 -16.99
C GLY A 40 -6.51 -5.21 -17.09
N PRO A 41 -6.18 -6.19 -17.95
CA PRO A 41 -4.79 -6.67 -18.11
C PRO A 41 -3.79 -5.59 -18.54
N ASP A 42 -4.16 -4.71 -19.48
CA ASP A 42 -3.27 -3.65 -19.98
C ASP A 42 -2.95 -2.62 -18.89
N GLU A 43 -3.97 -2.29 -18.08
CA GLU A 43 -3.85 -1.41 -16.93
C GLU A 43 -2.95 -1.98 -15.82
N VAL A 44 -2.99 -3.30 -15.63
CA VAL A 44 -2.10 -4.03 -14.72
C VAL A 44 -0.66 -3.99 -15.24
N ALA A 45 -0.45 -4.21 -16.54
CA ALA A 45 0.88 -4.19 -17.14
C ALA A 45 1.58 -2.83 -16.95
N VAL A 46 0.85 -1.72 -17.12
CA VAL A 46 1.37 -0.37 -16.87
C VAL A 46 1.73 -0.20 -15.39
N ARG A 47 0.84 -0.59 -14.47
CA ARG A 47 1.08 -0.47 -13.02
C ARG A 47 2.27 -1.28 -12.55
N ARG A 48 2.50 -2.46 -13.14
CA ARG A 48 3.68 -3.29 -12.85
C ARG A 48 4.98 -2.52 -13.04
N GLN A 49 5.12 -1.81 -14.17
CA GLN A 49 6.33 -1.04 -14.46
C GLN A 49 6.50 0.12 -13.47
N ILE A 50 5.40 0.79 -13.11
CA ILE A 50 5.41 1.91 -12.15
C ILE A 50 5.83 1.43 -10.76
N VAL A 51 5.21 0.36 -10.25
CA VAL A 51 5.52 -0.21 -8.92
C VAL A 51 6.99 -0.62 -8.84
N LEU A 52 7.48 -1.35 -9.84
CA LEU A 52 8.88 -1.81 -9.85
C LEU A 52 9.85 -0.64 -9.90
N ARG A 53 9.56 0.41 -10.67
CA ARG A 53 10.39 1.63 -10.70
C ARG A 53 10.42 2.31 -9.33
N HIS A 54 9.28 2.46 -8.65
CA HIS A 54 9.23 3.05 -7.31
C HIS A 54 10.06 2.27 -6.29
N MET A 55 10.05 0.94 -6.37
CA MET A 55 10.83 0.09 -5.47
C MET A 55 12.35 0.19 -5.70
N THR A 56 12.81 0.87 -6.76
CA THR A 56 14.24 1.22 -6.92
C THR A 56 14.65 2.48 -6.16
N LEU A 57 13.68 3.29 -5.69
CA LEU A 57 13.97 4.54 -4.98
C LEU A 57 14.43 4.27 -3.55
N ARG A 58 15.41 5.06 -3.09
CA ARG A 58 15.94 4.93 -1.74
C ARG A 58 14.85 5.18 -0.71
N GLY A 59 14.72 4.27 0.24
CA GLY A 59 13.76 4.39 1.34
C GLY A 59 12.34 3.94 0.99
N ALA A 60 12.09 3.50 -0.25
CA ALA A 60 10.86 2.83 -0.61
C ALA A 60 10.63 1.59 0.27
N ARG A 61 9.40 1.40 0.73
CA ARG A 61 9.01 0.33 1.66
C ARG A 61 7.63 -0.20 1.30
N ALA A 62 7.46 -1.51 1.48
CA ALA A 62 6.18 -2.18 1.29
C ALA A 62 5.85 -3.10 2.47
N TYR A 63 4.55 -3.20 2.76
CA TYR A 63 4.00 -4.11 3.75
C TYR A 63 2.83 -4.89 3.14
N GLY A 64 2.70 -6.14 3.56
CA GLY A 64 1.61 -7.03 3.15
C GLY A 64 0.82 -7.51 4.36
N ALA A 65 -0.49 -7.67 4.16
CA ALA A 65 -1.37 -8.39 5.05
C ALA A 65 -1.66 -9.76 4.45
N THR A 66 -1.41 -10.83 5.21
CA THR A 66 -1.64 -12.22 4.76
C THR A 66 -2.67 -12.91 5.63
N VAL A 67 -3.54 -13.70 5.00
CA VAL A 67 -4.56 -14.54 5.64
C VAL A 67 -4.48 -15.93 5.03
N ARG A 68 -4.39 -16.99 5.86
CA ARG A 68 -4.19 -18.37 5.39
C ARG A 68 -3.03 -18.51 4.37
N GLY A 69 -1.97 -17.73 4.56
CA GLY A 69 -0.79 -17.71 3.68
C GLY A 69 -0.97 -17.04 2.31
N ARG A 70 -2.10 -16.35 2.06
CA ARG A 70 -2.34 -15.59 0.82
C ARG A 70 -2.33 -14.09 1.09
N LEU A 71 -1.81 -13.30 0.15
CA LEU A 71 -1.86 -11.84 0.25
C LEU A 71 -3.31 -11.35 0.18
N ALA A 72 -3.77 -10.74 1.27
CA ALA A 72 -5.11 -10.19 1.42
C ALA A 72 -5.12 -8.67 1.22
N GLY A 73 -3.97 -8.02 1.27
CA GLY A 73 -3.80 -6.59 1.04
C GLY A 73 -2.33 -6.21 1.05
N PHE A 74 -1.99 -5.08 0.43
CA PHE A 74 -0.65 -4.52 0.47
C PHE A 74 -0.68 -3.01 0.47
N VAL A 75 0.40 -2.43 0.95
CA VAL A 75 0.67 -1.00 0.91
C VAL A 75 2.12 -0.80 0.55
N TYR A 76 2.41 0.22 -0.24
CA TYR A 76 3.77 0.71 -0.37
C TYR A 76 3.83 2.22 -0.48
N GLY A 77 5.00 2.75 -0.19
CA GLY A 77 5.30 4.15 -0.34
C GLY A 77 6.79 4.41 -0.35
N MET A 78 7.13 5.68 -0.44
CA MET A 78 8.51 6.15 -0.42
C MET A 78 8.60 7.54 0.23
N PRO A 79 9.78 7.93 0.74
CA PRO A 79 10.01 9.31 1.16
C PRO A 79 9.62 10.27 0.04
N ASN A 80 9.02 11.38 0.42
CA ASN A 80 8.60 12.38 -0.54
C ASN A 80 9.82 13.02 -1.22
N ASP A 81 9.64 13.34 -2.49
CA ASP A 81 10.55 14.19 -3.24
C ASP A 81 9.69 15.27 -3.89
N ARG A 82 10.06 16.54 -3.70
CA ARG A 82 9.34 17.68 -4.29
C ARG A 82 9.40 17.67 -5.82
N ALA A 83 10.39 17.00 -6.42
CA ALA A 83 10.49 16.82 -7.86
C ALA A 83 9.58 15.69 -8.40
N HIS A 84 9.00 14.84 -7.54
CA HIS A 84 8.03 13.84 -7.99
C HIS A 84 6.72 14.52 -8.44
N TRP A 85 6.13 14.00 -9.52
CA TRP A 85 4.88 14.50 -10.12
C TRP A 85 3.82 14.88 -9.08
N TRP A 86 3.54 13.99 -8.12
CA TRP A 86 2.48 14.22 -7.14
C TRP A 86 2.72 15.48 -6.31
N SER A 87 3.95 15.66 -5.82
CA SER A 87 4.37 16.85 -5.08
C SER A 87 4.18 18.10 -5.91
N THR A 88 4.60 18.08 -7.18
CA THR A 88 4.44 19.25 -8.08
C THR A 88 2.98 19.62 -8.32
N VAL A 89 2.06 18.65 -8.22
CA VAL A 89 0.62 18.88 -8.36
C VAL A 89 0.03 19.52 -7.08
N VAL A 90 0.43 19.07 -5.89
CA VAL A 90 -0.17 19.55 -4.62
C VAL A 90 0.52 20.77 -4.02
N GLU A 91 1.81 20.98 -4.30
CA GLU A 91 2.64 22.05 -3.72
C GLU A 91 2.03 23.45 -3.87
N PRO A 92 1.48 23.88 -5.03
CA PRO A 92 0.90 25.21 -5.15
C PRO A 92 -0.29 25.44 -4.21
N TYR A 93 -1.09 24.39 -3.98
CA TYR A 93 -2.26 24.46 -3.10
C TYR A 93 -1.86 24.48 -1.63
N LEU A 94 -0.90 23.65 -1.24
CA LEU A 94 -0.34 23.65 0.11
C LEU A 94 0.31 25.00 0.44
N ARG A 95 1.11 25.55 -0.49
CA ARG A 95 1.73 26.86 -0.32
C ARG A 95 0.71 27.98 -0.17
N ALA A 96 -0.36 27.97 -0.96
CA ALA A 96 -1.42 28.98 -0.86
C ALA A 96 -2.11 28.98 0.52
N GLN A 97 -2.09 27.86 1.24
CA GLN A 97 -2.62 27.71 2.59
C GLN A 97 -1.55 27.81 3.69
N GLY A 98 -0.29 28.08 3.34
CA GLY A 98 0.81 28.16 4.30
C GLY A 98 1.24 26.80 4.87
N HIS A 99 1.04 25.71 4.12
CA HIS A 99 1.36 24.32 4.49
C HIS A 99 2.40 23.68 3.55
N ASP A 100 3.22 24.49 2.88
CA ASP A 100 4.24 24.02 1.94
C ASP A 100 5.24 23.05 2.59
N ASP A 101 5.53 23.26 3.88
CA ASP A 101 6.41 22.46 4.72
C ASP A 101 5.91 21.02 4.95
N TRP A 102 4.62 20.74 4.74
CA TRP A 102 4.08 19.38 4.88
C TRP A 102 4.66 18.38 3.87
N LEU A 103 5.26 18.88 2.79
CA LEU A 103 5.97 18.04 1.82
C LEU A 103 7.35 17.61 2.32
N ASP A 104 7.93 18.32 3.28
CA ASP A 104 9.27 18.04 3.80
C ASP A 104 9.26 16.85 4.77
N ASP A 105 10.28 15.99 4.65
CA ASP A 105 10.45 14.78 5.46
C ASP A 105 9.23 13.85 5.56
N SER A 106 8.28 14.01 4.63
CA SER A 106 7.05 13.22 4.59
C SER A 106 7.27 11.87 3.90
N PHE A 107 6.44 10.89 4.23
CA PHE A 107 6.41 9.60 3.54
C PHE A 107 5.08 9.46 2.79
N VAL A 108 5.16 9.29 1.47
CA VAL A 108 3.98 9.21 0.61
C VAL A 108 3.58 7.75 0.44
N ILE A 109 2.38 7.41 0.90
CA ILE A 109 1.74 6.14 0.53
C ILE A 109 1.30 6.26 -0.92
N THR A 110 1.93 5.48 -1.79
CA THR A 110 1.66 5.53 -3.23
C THR A 110 0.48 4.65 -3.60
N GLU A 111 0.36 3.47 -2.98
CA GLU A 111 -0.73 2.54 -3.22
C GLU A 111 -1.10 1.82 -1.91
N LEU A 112 -2.39 1.60 -1.70
CA LEU A 112 -2.95 0.80 -0.60
C LEU A 112 -4.17 0.04 -1.13
N HIS A 113 -4.10 -1.28 -1.14
CA HIS A 113 -5.17 -2.14 -1.66
C HIS A 113 -5.47 -3.29 -0.71
N VAL A 114 -6.74 -3.60 -0.56
CA VAL A 114 -7.22 -4.76 0.19
C VAL A 114 -8.14 -5.55 -0.72
N HIS A 115 -7.97 -6.86 -0.72
CA HIS A 115 -8.82 -7.77 -1.47
C HIS A 115 -10.29 -7.61 -1.01
N PRO A 116 -11.26 -7.42 -1.92
CA PRO A 116 -12.65 -7.08 -1.55
C PRO A 116 -13.34 -8.09 -0.63
N GLY A 117 -12.99 -9.37 -0.75
CA GLY A 117 -13.49 -10.45 0.11
C GLY A 117 -12.91 -10.45 1.52
N THR A 118 -11.90 -9.62 1.81
CA THR A 118 -11.26 -9.51 3.12
C THR A 118 -11.89 -8.36 3.89
N ARG A 119 -12.95 -8.63 4.63
CA ARG A 119 -13.54 -7.65 5.56
C ARG A 119 -12.95 -7.89 6.95
N SER A 120 -12.21 -6.91 7.47
CA SER A 120 -12.01 -6.86 8.91
C SER A 120 -13.26 -6.25 9.54
N THR A 121 -13.90 -6.95 10.47
CA THR A 121 -14.82 -6.29 11.39
C THR A 121 -13.96 -5.60 12.43
N ALA A 122 -13.71 -4.30 12.26
CA ALA A 122 -13.28 -3.48 13.37
C ALA A 122 -14.44 -3.43 14.38
N SER A 123 -14.46 -4.36 15.33
CA SER A 123 -15.30 -4.25 16.50
C SER A 123 -14.70 -3.13 17.34
N ALA A 124 -15.21 -1.91 17.17
CA ALA A 124 -15.16 -0.92 18.22
C ALA A 124 -16.01 -1.49 19.36
N ALA A 125 -15.36 -2.10 20.35
CA ALA A 125 -16.04 -2.37 21.61
C ALA A 125 -16.45 -1.01 22.23
N PRO A 126 -17.67 -0.90 22.76
CA PRO A 126 -18.21 0.34 23.34
C PRO A 126 -17.44 0.81 24.58
#